data_AF-A0A2M7TLF3-F1
#
_entry.id   AF-A0A2M7TLF3-F1
#
_cell.length_a   1.000
_cell.length_b   1.000
_cell.length_c   1.000
_cell.angle_alpha   90.00
_cell.angle_beta   90.00
_cell.angle_gamma   90.00
#
_symmetry.space_group_name_H-M   'P 1'
#
loop_
_entity.id
_entity.type
_entity.pdbx_description
1 polymer ?
#
loop_
_entity_poly.entity_id
_entity_poly.type
_entity_poly.pdbx_seq_one_letter_code
_entity_poly.pdbx_strand_id
1 'polypeptide(L)'
;MRQSQLFGKTLRENPKDETSINAQLLERGGFVYKNSAGVYSYLPLGFRVLEKIANIIREEMNAINGQEMFMPALVEKKYLDATGRWDVPIGFEVMGKNEKTAGFVMGWTHEEVLTAIATKYINSYKDLPFAAYQIQTKFRNEPRAKSGLLRGREFIMKDLYSFHSSETDLWNYYEEVKAAYFKIFNRCGLKSIYTIAPGGVFTSSNTHEFQVMSPVGEDTILVCSKCAYAENKEISKLKNDGKCPKCEGKIRMESAIEVGNLFPLGTKYSKAFNLQFINSKGKKEYVIM
;
A
#
# COMPACT_ATOMS: atom_id res chain seq x y z
N MET A 1 -28.84 6.74 -14.02
CA MET A 1 -28.22 7.35 -15.22
C MET A 1 -28.66 6.54 -16.43
N ARG A 2 -29.23 7.16 -17.46
CA ARG A 2 -29.58 6.47 -18.72
C ARG A 2 -28.31 6.24 -19.54
N GLN A 3 -28.17 5.09 -20.19
CA GLN A 3 -26.98 4.79 -21.00
C GLN A 3 -26.76 5.79 -22.14
N SER A 4 -27.83 6.36 -22.69
CA SER A 4 -27.77 7.41 -23.73
C SER A 4 -27.07 8.70 -23.29
N GLN A 5 -26.87 8.91 -21.99
CA GLN A 5 -26.19 10.07 -21.41
C GLN A 5 -24.81 9.73 -20.82
N LEU A 6 -24.38 8.47 -20.89
CA LEU A 6 -23.09 8.04 -20.36
C LEU A 6 -21.96 8.54 -21.26
N PHE A 7 -20.97 9.23 -20.67
CA PHE A 7 -19.72 9.53 -21.35
C PHE A 7 -18.83 8.28 -21.39
N GLY A 8 -18.58 7.78 -22.59
CA GLY A 8 -17.83 6.56 -22.85
C GLY A 8 -18.60 5.59 -23.74
N LYS A 9 -17.87 4.76 -24.48
CA LYS A 9 -18.43 3.70 -25.33
C LYS A 9 -17.58 2.44 -25.18
N THR A 10 -18.18 1.30 -25.43
CA THR A 10 -17.45 0.04 -25.51
C THR A 10 -16.68 -0.07 -26.83
N LEU A 11 -15.55 -0.76 -26.82
CA LEU A 11 -14.78 -1.09 -28.02
C LEU A 11 -15.06 -2.54 -28.45
N ARG A 12 -15.13 -2.77 -29.77
CA ARG A 12 -15.32 -4.12 -30.34
C ARG A 12 -14.05 -4.95 -30.22
N GLU A 13 -12.91 -4.34 -30.54
CA GLU A 13 -11.59 -4.96 -30.59
C GLU A 13 -10.74 -4.56 -29.37
N ASN A 14 -9.70 -5.34 -29.09
CA ASN A 14 -8.72 -4.99 -28.05
C ASN A 14 -7.89 -3.75 -28.47
N PRO A 15 -7.51 -2.88 -27.53
CA PRO A 15 -6.52 -1.84 -27.80
C PRO A 15 -5.21 -2.46 -28.32
N LYS A 16 -4.63 -1.85 -29.37
CA LYS A 16 -3.45 -2.42 -30.06
C LYS A 16 -2.17 -2.33 -29.24
N ASP A 17 -2.10 -1.35 -28.33
CA ASP A 17 -0.94 -1.02 -27.51
C ASP A 17 -1.01 -1.65 -26.10
N GLU A 18 -1.97 -2.56 -25.87
CA GLU A 18 -2.16 -3.20 -24.57
C GLU A 18 -2.11 -4.72 -24.69
N THR A 19 -1.26 -5.34 -23.86
CA THR A 19 -1.05 -6.80 -23.85
C THR A 19 -1.68 -7.44 -22.62
N SER A 20 -1.94 -6.67 -21.56
CA SER A 20 -2.56 -7.17 -20.34
C SER A 20 -4.05 -7.39 -20.52
N ILE A 21 -4.53 -8.58 -20.18
CA ILE A 21 -5.96 -8.93 -20.24
C ILE A 21 -6.81 -7.96 -19.39
N ASN A 22 -6.32 -7.57 -18.20
CA ASN A 22 -7.09 -6.67 -17.34
C ASN A 22 -7.31 -5.29 -18.00
N ALA A 23 -6.28 -4.71 -18.61
CA ALA A 23 -6.37 -3.40 -19.24
C ALA A 23 -7.14 -3.48 -20.56
N GLN A 24 -6.93 -4.53 -21.37
CA GLN A 24 -7.74 -4.77 -22.57
C GLN A 24 -9.23 -4.80 -22.24
N LEU A 25 -9.64 -5.52 -21.19
CA LEU A 25 -11.05 -5.62 -20.79
C LEU A 25 -11.58 -4.30 -20.22
N LEU A 26 -10.82 -3.61 -19.38
CA LEU A 26 -11.24 -2.34 -18.77
C LEU A 26 -11.36 -1.22 -19.81
N GLU A 27 -10.45 -1.15 -20.77
CA GLU A 27 -10.53 -0.20 -21.89
C GLU A 27 -11.69 -0.54 -22.83
N ARG A 28 -11.86 -1.82 -23.20
CA ARG A 28 -12.98 -2.27 -24.03
C ARG A 28 -14.33 -2.02 -23.39
N GLY A 29 -14.42 -2.16 -22.07
CA GLY A 29 -15.63 -1.87 -21.31
C GLY A 29 -15.89 -0.37 -21.10
N GLY A 30 -14.97 0.52 -21.51
CA GLY A 30 -15.07 1.95 -21.25
C GLY A 30 -14.95 2.32 -19.77
N PHE A 31 -14.20 1.53 -18.98
CA PHE A 31 -13.92 1.79 -17.57
C PHE A 31 -12.68 2.66 -17.39
N VAL A 32 -11.68 2.50 -18.24
CA VAL A 32 -10.44 3.28 -18.21
C VAL A 32 -10.02 3.74 -19.60
N TYR A 33 -9.17 4.75 -19.63
CA TYR A 33 -8.45 5.19 -20.83
C TYR A 33 -6.96 5.30 -20.49
N LYS A 34 -6.09 4.69 -21.29
CA LYS A 34 -4.64 4.76 -21.11
C LYS A 34 -4.10 6.08 -21.66
N ASN A 35 -3.67 6.98 -20.76
CA ASN A 35 -3.10 8.26 -21.15
C ASN A 35 -1.66 8.11 -21.63
N SER A 36 -0.87 7.30 -20.93
CA SER A 36 0.50 6.94 -21.29
C SER A 36 0.92 5.65 -20.55
N ALA A 37 2.15 5.18 -20.76
CA ALA A 37 2.64 3.97 -20.11
C ALA A 37 2.56 4.06 -18.58
N GLY A 38 1.66 3.28 -17.97
CA GLY A 38 1.43 3.24 -16.53
C GLY A 38 0.58 4.38 -15.97
N VAL A 39 -0.09 5.18 -16.81
CA VAL A 39 -0.96 6.29 -16.37
C VAL A 39 -2.31 6.15 -17.06
N TYR A 40 -3.37 6.07 -16.25
CA TYR A 40 -4.73 5.78 -16.71
C TYR A 40 -5.73 6.77 -16.13
N SER A 41 -6.68 7.20 -16.96
CA SER A 41 -7.88 7.90 -16.54
C SER A 41 -8.98 6.89 -16.21
N TYR A 42 -9.60 7.01 -15.05
CA TYR A 42 -10.83 6.28 -14.71
C TYR A 42 -12.03 7.00 -15.34
N LEU A 43 -12.68 6.36 -16.30
CA LEU A 43 -13.90 6.85 -16.95
C LEU A 43 -15.11 6.66 -16.01
N PRO A 44 -16.30 7.23 -16.30
CA PRO A 44 -17.39 7.28 -15.33
C PRO A 44 -17.79 5.93 -14.70
N LEU A 45 -17.75 4.82 -15.46
CA LEU A 45 -18.04 3.50 -14.89
C LEU A 45 -16.88 2.96 -14.03
N GLY A 46 -15.63 3.15 -14.47
CA GLY A 46 -14.43 2.80 -13.71
C GLY A 46 -14.35 3.56 -12.39
N PHE A 47 -14.59 4.86 -12.44
CA PHE A 47 -14.57 5.69 -11.24
C PHE A 47 -15.66 5.28 -10.24
N ARG A 48 -16.85 4.87 -10.71
CA ARG A 48 -17.89 4.33 -9.81
C ARG A 48 -17.50 3.01 -9.14
N VAL A 49 -16.73 2.16 -9.81
CA VAL A 49 -16.20 0.92 -9.20
C VAL A 49 -15.14 1.27 -8.17
N LEU A 50 -14.22 2.16 -8.51
CA LEU A 50 -13.18 2.64 -7.62
C LEU A 50 -13.77 3.25 -6.33
N GLU A 51 -14.80 4.10 -6.45
CA GLU A 51 -15.49 4.70 -5.29
C GLU A 51 -16.17 3.64 -4.40
N LYS A 52 -16.71 2.57 -4.99
CA LYS A 52 -17.26 1.45 -4.20
C LYS A 52 -16.17 0.71 -3.42
N ILE A 53 -15.02 0.47 -4.05
CA ILE A 53 -13.87 -0.16 -3.40
C ILE A 53 -13.35 0.76 -2.27
N ALA A 54 -13.19 2.05 -2.54
CA ALA A 54 -12.78 3.05 -1.55
C ALA A 54 -13.74 3.10 -0.35
N ASN A 55 -15.05 3.02 -0.58
CA ASN A 55 -16.04 2.99 0.50
C ASN A 55 -15.97 1.72 1.35
N ILE A 56 -15.76 0.53 0.75
CA ILE A 56 -15.51 -0.70 1.50
C ILE A 56 -14.27 -0.53 2.40
N ILE A 57 -13.18 0.00 1.84
CA ILE A 57 -11.95 0.25 2.60
C ILE A 57 -12.22 1.22 3.76
N ARG A 58 -12.89 2.34 3.48
CA ARG A 58 -13.22 3.38 4.45
C ARG A 58 -14.04 2.84 5.62
N GLU A 59 -15.06 2.03 5.34
CA GLU A 59 -15.87 1.38 6.38
C GLU A 59 -15.03 0.49 7.31
N GLU A 60 -14.16 -0.36 6.75
CA GLU A 60 -13.35 -1.29 7.55
C GLU A 60 -12.20 -0.60 8.29
N MET A 61 -11.64 0.49 7.75
CA MET A 61 -10.62 1.30 8.44
C MET A 61 -11.25 2.13 9.57
N ASN A 62 -12.44 2.69 9.36
CA ASN A 62 -13.15 3.43 10.41
C ASN A 62 -13.60 2.50 11.55
N ALA A 63 -13.94 1.24 11.24
CA ALA A 63 -14.32 0.25 12.24
C ALA A 63 -13.19 -0.11 13.23
N ILE A 64 -11.93 0.13 12.85
CA ILE A 64 -10.75 -0.02 13.73
C ILE A 64 -10.24 1.33 14.24
N ASN A 65 -11.10 2.35 14.30
CA ASN A 65 -10.79 3.72 14.75
C ASN A 65 -9.76 4.47 13.90
N GLY A 66 -9.49 4.02 12.66
CA GLY A 66 -8.69 4.75 11.71
C GLY A 66 -9.38 6.06 11.33
N GLN A 67 -8.64 7.17 11.36
CA GLN A 67 -9.15 8.49 11.02
C GLN A 67 -8.75 8.87 9.60
N GLU A 68 -9.73 9.08 8.73
CA GLU A 68 -9.44 9.50 7.36
C GLU A 68 -9.00 10.96 7.30
N MET A 69 -7.93 11.22 6.56
CA MET A 69 -7.43 12.55 6.24
C MET A 69 -6.96 12.58 4.77
N PHE A 70 -6.52 13.76 4.31
CA PHE A 70 -6.00 13.93 2.96
C PHE A 70 -4.68 14.70 3.00
N MET A 71 -3.59 14.05 2.63
CA MET A 71 -2.25 14.63 2.60
C MET A 71 -1.86 15.05 1.17
N PRO A 72 -0.98 16.06 1.01
CA PRO A 72 -0.60 16.56 -0.30
C PRO A 72 0.18 15.52 -1.11
N ALA A 73 -0.04 15.51 -2.43
CA ALA A 73 0.78 14.73 -3.36
C ALA A 73 2.18 15.33 -3.57
N LEU A 74 2.33 16.64 -3.42
CA LEU A 74 3.61 17.31 -3.58
C LEU A 74 4.31 17.36 -2.21
N VAL A 75 5.44 16.66 -2.08
CA VAL A 75 6.18 16.52 -0.83
C VAL A 75 7.52 17.23 -0.94
N GLU A 76 7.80 18.14 -0.01
CA GLU A 76 9.06 18.89 0.01
C GLU A 76 10.24 17.99 0.41
N LYS A 77 11.39 18.22 -0.22
CA LYS A 77 12.62 17.46 -0.03
C LYS A 77 13.00 17.24 1.45
N LYS A 78 12.84 18.27 2.29
CA LYS A 78 13.22 18.24 3.71
C LYS A 78 12.61 17.07 4.50
N TYR A 79 11.42 16.60 4.11
CA TYR A 79 10.76 15.48 4.78
C TYR A 79 11.52 14.17 4.52
N LEU A 80 11.89 13.91 3.26
CA LEU A 80 12.61 12.69 2.89
C LEU A 80 14.10 12.75 3.26
N ASP A 81 14.70 13.95 3.29
CA ASP A 81 16.07 14.13 3.79
C ASP A 81 16.21 13.64 5.23
N ALA A 82 15.20 13.90 6.08
CA ALA A 82 15.19 13.47 7.48
C ALA A 82 15.32 11.95 7.65
N THR A 83 14.87 11.17 6.67
CA THR A 83 14.93 9.69 6.69
C THR A 83 15.97 9.13 5.73
N GLY A 84 16.70 9.98 5.00
CA GLY A 84 17.60 9.57 3.91
C GLY A 84 16.87 8.93 2.72
N ARG A 85 15.56 9.13 2.59
CA ARG A 85 14.73 8.52 1.53
C ARG A 85 14.65 9.38 0.27
N TRP A 86 15.26 10.56 0.25
CA TRP A 86 15.30 11.44 -0.93
C TRP A 86 16.03 10.77 -2.10
N ASP A 87 17.17 10.15 -1.84
CA ASP A 87 18.03 9.55 -2.88
C ASP A 87 17.58 8.14 -3.31
N VAL A 88 16.44 7.65 -2.82
CA VAL A 88 15.90 6.34 -3.21
C VAL A 88 15.27 6.47 -4.60
N PRO A 89 15.66 5.65 -5.60
CA PRO A 89 15.27 5.81 -7.01
C PRO A 89 13.84 5.30 -7.28
N ILE A 90 12.85 5.85 -6.58
CA ILE A 90 11.43 5.50 -6.67
C ILE A 90 10.59 6.68 -7.15
N GLY A 91 10.84 7.89 -6.66
CA GLY A 91 9.95 9.05 -6.86
C GLY A 91 10.11 9.73 -8.22
N PHE A 92 9.10 10.53 -8.59
CA PHE A 92 9.28 11.58 -9.59
C PHE A 92 9.71 12.85 -8.88
N GLU A 93 10.92 13.32 -9.15
CA GLU A 93 11.38 14.63 -8.72
C GLU A 93 10.61 15.75 -9.44
N VAL A 94 10.26 16.80 -8.70
CA VAL A 94 9.52 17.96 -9.19
C VAL A 94 10.34 19.22 -8.92
N MET A 95 10.49 20.03 -9.96
CA MET A 95 11.27 21.26 -9.95
C MET A 95 10.42 22.41 -10.48
N GLY A 96 10.43 23.54 -9.77
CA GLY A 96 9.82 24.77 -10.26
C GLY A 96 10.52 25.25 -11.53
N LYS A 97 9.80 25.93 -12.43
CA LYS A 97 10.33 26.38 -13.73
C LYS A 97 11.62 27.21 -13.66
N ASN A 98 11.82 27.93 -12.55
CA ASN A 98 12.97 28.83 -12.35
C ASN A 98 14.01 28.27 -11.38
N GLU A 99 13.85 27.03 -10.92
CA GLU A 99 14.77 26.38 -9.98
C GLU A 99 15.88 25.64 -10.74
N LYS A 100 17.03 25.47 -10.08
CA LYS A 100 18.18 24.73 -10.64
C LYS A 100 18.16 23.24 -10.29
N THR A 101 17.45 22.87 -9.24
CA THR A 101 17.38 21.52 -8.69
C THR A 101 15.99 21.26 -8.15
N ALA A 102 15.53 20.01 -8.19
CA ALA A 102 14.24 19.64 -7.62
C ALA A 102 14.19 19.91 -6.10
N GLY A 103 13.17 20.65 -5.66
CA GLY A 103 12.86 20.87 -4.24
C GLY A 103 11.74 19.97 -3.71
N PHE A 104 11.09 19.23 -4.60
CA PHE A 104 9.91 18.42 -4.29
C PHE A 104 9.97 17.05 -4.95
N VAL A 105 9.19 16.12 -4.41
CA VAL A 105 8.89 14.83 -5.02
C VAL A 105 7.38 14.65 -5.10
N MET A 106 6.91 13.97 -6.14
CA MET A 106 5.55 13.43 -6.11
C MET A 106 5.51 12.26 -5.11
N GLY A 107 4.68 12.38 -4.09
CA GLY A 107 4.57 11.45 -2.98
C GLY A 107 4.32 10.02 -3.45
N TRP A 108 5.29 9.16 -3.20
CA TRP A 108 5.21 7.72 -3.47
C TRP A 108 4.70 6.92 -2.26
N THR A 109 4.60 7.59 -1.10
CA THR A 109 4.12 7.19 0.23
C THR A 109 4.24 8.40 1.18
N HIS A 110 3.76 8.29 2.43
CA HIS A 110 3.59 9.41 3.35
C HIS A 110 4.04 9.16 4.81
N GLU A 111 4.96 8.21 5.07
CA GLU A 111 5.45 7.99 6.45
C GLU A 111 5.99 9.29 7.07
N GLU A 112 6.83 10.03 6.34
CA GLU A 112 7.47 11.25 6.81
C GLU A 112 6.48 12.38 7.06
N VAL A 113 5.54 12.57 6.13
CA VAL A 113 4.57 13.66 6.18
C VAL A 113 3.70 13.51 7.42
N LEU A 114 3.15 12.31 7.65
CA LEU A 114 2.28 12.10 8.80
C LEU A 114 3.05 12.07 10.12
N THR A 115 4.28 11.54 10.14
CA THR A 115 5.14 11.63 11.34
C THR A 115 5.42 13.08 11.72
N ALA A 116 5.71 13.94 10.73
CA ALA A 116 5.92 15.36 10.97
C ALA A 116 4.67 16.05 11.53
N ILE A 117 3.47 15.71 11.03
CA ILE A 117 2.19 16.21 11.57
C ILE A 117 2.00 15.72 13.01
N ALA A 118 2.25 14.43 13.27
CA ALA A 118 2.08 13.81 14.57
C ALA A 118 2.93 14.48 15.68
N THR A 119 4.09 15.05 15.33
CA THR A 119 4.94 15.83 16.28
C THR A 119 4.25 17.05 16.88
N LYS A 120 3.14 17.50 16.30
CA LYS A 120 2.38 18.65 16.80
C LYS A 120 1.30 18.26 17.80
N TYR A 121 0.92 16.99 17.85
CA TYR A 121 -0.29 16.55 18.56
C TYR A 121 -0.01 15.46 19.60
N ILE A 122 1.04 14.65 19.43
CA ILE A 122 1.41 13.62 20.40
C ILE A 122 2.42 14.19 21.40
N ASN A 123 2.03 14.27 22.67
CA ASN A 123 2.88 14.79 23.75
C ASN A 123 2.99 13.80 24.92
N SER A 124 1.94 13.01 25.16
CA SER A 124 1.84 12.08 26.29
C SER A 124 1.27 10.73 25.85
N TYR A 125 1.42 9.73 26.71
CA TYR A 125 0.82 8.40 26.48
C TYR A 125 -0.71 8.43 26.36
N LYS A 126 -1.38 9.51 26.80
CA LYS A 126 -2.84 9.66 26.67
C LYS A 126 -3.28 10.01 25.26
N ASP A 127 -2.35 10.44 24.41
CA ASP A 127 -2.61 10.74 23.00
C ASP A 127 -2.45 9.47 22.12
N LEU A 128 -2.17 8.31 22.73
CA LEU A 128 -1.88 7.03 22.08
C LEU A 128 -2.82 5.92 22.62
N PRO A 129 -3.21 4.93 21.78
CA PRO A 129 -2.86 4.81 20.37
C PRO A 129 -3.62 5.79 19.47
N PHE A 130 -3.02 6.11 18.34
CA PHE A 130 -3.62 6.93 17.29
C PHE A 130 -3.37 6.29 15.92
N ALA A 131 -4.36 6.34 15.02
CA ALA A 131 -4.21 5.86 13.66
C ALA A 131 -4.91 6.79 12.67
N ALA A 132 -4.22 7.15 11.60
CA ALA A 132 -4.79 7.93 10.51
C ALA A 132 -4.43 7.34 9.15
N TYR A 133 -5.32 7.51 8.19
CA TYR A 133 -5.15 7.00 6.83
C TYR A 133 -5.66 7.97 5.78
N GLN A 134 -5.30 7.74 4.54
CA GLN A 134 -5.86 8.44 3.39
C GLN A 134 -6.10 7.48 2.24
N ILE A 135 -6.97 7.85 1.29
CA ILE A 135 -7.09 7.22 -0.02
C ILE A 135 -6.67 8.26 -1.05
N GLN A 136 -5.45 8.14 -1.59
CA GLN A 136 -4.81 9.22 -2.34
C GLN A 136 -3.87 8.67 -3.43
N THR A 137 -3.72 9.43 -4.52
CA THR A 137 -2.88 9.09 -5.68
C THR A 137 -1.38 9.17 -5.38
N LYS A 138 -0.69 8.05 -5.56
CA LYS A 138 0.75 7.89 -5.41
C LYS A 138 1.45 7.85 -6.76
N PHE A 139 2.72 8.24 -6.75
CA PHE A 139 3.53 8.33 -7.95
C PHE A 139 4.83 7.56 -7.77
N ARG A 140 5.10 6.58 -8.62
CA ARG A 140 6.37 5.83 -8.63
C ARG A 140 6.94 5.86 -10.04
N ASN A 141 8.20 6.27 -10.19
CA ASN A 141 8.92 6.28 -11.45
C ASN A 141 9.33 4.86 -11.86
N GLU A 142 8.32 4.03 -12.09
CA GLU A 142 8.46 2.63 -12.47
C GLU A 142 9.15 2.54 -13.84
N PRO A 143 10.37 1.96 -13.91
CA PRO A 143 11.12 1.84 -15.16
C PRO A 143 10.33 1.07 -16.22
N ARG A 144 9.54 0.07 -15.80
CA ARG A 144 8.73 -0.77 -16.70
C ARG A 144 7.30 -0.90 -16.18
N ALA A 145 6.46 0.08 -16.50
CA ALA A 145 5.02 -0.05 -16.31
C ALA A 145 4.49 -1.18 -17.20
N LYS A 146 3.77 -2.13 -16.62
CA LYS A 146 3.29 -3.34 -17.30
C LYS A 146 2.02 -3.86 -16.62
N SER A 147 1.39 -4.88 -17.20
CA SER A 147 0.25 -5.57 -16.59
C SER A 147 -0.98 -4.67 -16.33
N GLY A 148 -1.17 -3.61 -17.12
CA GLY A 148 -2.33 -2.74 -17.00
C GLY A 148 -2.33 -1.90 -15.72
N LEU A 149 -3.43 -1.97 -14.95
CA LEU A 149 -3.56 -1.26 -13.66
C LEU A 149 -2.76 -1.91 -12.52
N LEU A 150 -2.21 -3.11 -12.72
CA LEU A 150 -1.49 -3.84 -11.66
C LEU A 150 -0.10 -3.23 -11.38
N ARG A 151 0.54 -2.60 -12.38
CA ARG A 151 1.86 -1.98 -12.24
C ARG A 151 1.96 -0.68 -13.05
N GLY A 152 1.43 0.39 -12.46
CA GLY A 152 1.45 1.74 -13.01
C GLY A 152 2.56 2.64 -12.45
N ARG A 153 2.59 3.87 -12.94
CA ARG A 153 3.41 4.99 -12.43
C ARG A 153 2.61 5.94 -11.56
N GLU A 154 1.32 6.09 -11.88
CA GLU A 154 0.34 6.83 -11.11
C GLU A 154 -0.77 5.87 -10.72
N PHE A 155 -1.05 5.75 -9.42
CA PHE A 155 -2.03 4.78 -8.92
C PHE A 155 -2.60 5.23 -7.58
N ILE A 156 -3.78 4.73 -7.23
CA ILE A 156 -4.47 5.10 -5.99
C ILE A 156 -4.11 4.09 -4.91
N MET A 157 -3.74 4.61 -3.75
CA MET A 157 -3.40 3.80 -2.59
C MET A 157 -4.22 4.26 -1.40
N LYS A 158 -4.67 3.29 -0.60
CA LYS A 158 -4.97 3.54 0.81
C LYS A 158 -3.72 3.27 1.64
N ASP A 159 -3.25 4.26 2.36
CA ASP A 159 -2.11 4.18 3.28
C ASP A 159 -2.57 4.61 4.68
N LEU A 160 -2.33 3.74 5.67
CA LEU A 160 -2.66 3.94 7.08
C LEU A 160 -1.38 3.90 7.90
N TYR A 161 -1.24 4.80 8.86
CA TYR A 161 -0.14 4.84 9.80
C TYR A 161 -0.69 4.92 11.22
N SER A 162 -0.18 4.07 12.10
CA SER A 162 -0.55 4.03 13.51
C SER A 162 0.64 4.38 14.40
N PHE A 163 0.32 4.86 15.60
CA PHE A 163 1.26 5.44 16.55
C PHE A 163 0.93 4.89 17.92
N HIS A 164 1.94 4.32 18.57
CA HIS A 164 1.78 3.44 19.73
C HIS A 164 2.78 3.79 20.84
N SER A 165 2.36 3.54 22.09
CA SER A 165 3.20 3.74 23.26
C SER A 165 4.09 2.53 23.57
N SER A 166 3.86 1.38 22.95
CA SER A 166 4.63 0.15 23.18
C SER A 166 4.53 -0.80 21.98
N GLU A 167 5.50 -1.72 21.86
CA GLU A 167 5.48 -2.78 20.84
C GLU A 167 4.23 -3.66 20.97
N THR A 168 3.82 -3.97 22.20
CA THR A 168 2.60 -4.75 22.45
C THR A 168 1.37 -4.08 21.87
N ASP A 169 1.26 -2.75 22.04
CA ASP A 169 0.15 -1.97 21.51
C ASP A 169 0.17 -1.92 19.96
N LEU A 170 1.35 -1.75 19.36
CA LEU A 170 1.54 -1.88 17.91
C LEU A 170 1.06 -3.25 17.41
N TRP A 171 1.52 -4.35 18.01
CA TRP A 171 1.18 -5.69 17.53
C TRP A 171 -0.28 -6.06 17.73
N ASN A 172 -0.93 -5.55 18.78
CA ASN A 172 -2.38 -5.69 18.95
C ASN A 172 -3.12 -5.00 17.79
N TYR A 173 -2.77 -3.75 17.49
CA TYR A 173 -3.39 -3.01 16.40
C TYR A 173 -3.04 -3.59 15.02
N TYR A 174 -1.83 -4.14 14.85
CA TYR A 174 -1.40 -4.83 13.63
C TYR A 174 -2.30 -6.02 13.30
N GLU A 175 -2.73 -6.80 14.31
CA GLU A 175 -3.70 -7.89 14.13
C GLU A 175 -5.12 -7.37 13.83
N GLU A 176 -5.53 -6.22 14.37
CA GLU A 176 -6.79 -5.57 14.00
C GLU A 176 -6.81 -5.14 12.52
N VAL A 177 -5.73 -4.48 12.06
CA VAL A 177 -5.58 -4.07 10.65
C VAL A 177 -5.55 -5.29 9.73
N LYS A 178 -4.86 -6.36 10.14
CA LYS A 178 -4.85 -7.62 9.39
C LYS A 178 -6.25 -8.20 9.24
N ALA A 179 -7.04 -8.26 10.31
CA ALA A 179 -8.43 -8.72 10.25
C ALA A 179 -9.28 -7.82 9.35
N ALA A 180 -9.10 -6.50 9.41
CA ALA A 180 -9.79 -5.55 8.54
C ALA A 180 -9.43 -5.76 7.06
N TYR A 181 -8.15 -5.98 6.72
CA TYR A 181 -7.73 -6.25 5.34
C TYR A 181 -8.36 -7.53 4.78
N PHE A 182 -8.42 -8.62 5.57
CA PHE A 182 -9.14 -9.82 5.15
C PHE A 182 -10.62 -9.55 4.85
N LYS A 183 -11.31 -8.73 5.66
CA LYS A 183 -12.69 -8.32 5.40
C LYS A 183 -12.81 -7.50 4.12
N ILE A 184 -11.93 -6.50 3.92
CA ILE A 184 -11.88 -5.67 2.72
C ILE A 184 -11.77 -6.55 1.47
N PHE A 185 -10.76 -7.42 1.42
CA PHE A 185 -10.52 -8.25 0.24
C PHE A 185 -11.68 -9.21 0.01
N ASN A 186 -12.22 -9.85 1.05
CA ASN A 186 -13.38 -10.72 0.94
C ASN A 186 -14.63 -9.98 0.42
N ARG A 187 -14.90 -8.76 0.91
CA ARG A 187 -16.00 -7.90 0.44
C ARG A 187 -15.82 -7.44 -1.01
N CYS A 188 -14.58 -7.32 -1.47
CA CYS A 188 -14.23 -7.10 -2.87
C CYS A 188 -14.23 -8.39 -3.73
N GLY A 189 -14.58 -9.55 -3.16
CA GLY A 189 -14.63 -10.83 -3.87
C GLY A 189 -13.26 -11.49 -4.07
N LEU A 190 -12.24 -11.05 -3.34
CA LEU A 190 -10.87 -11.58 -3.42
C LEU A 190 -10.58 -12.54 -2.28
N LYS A 191 -9.85 -13.61 -2.58
CA LYS A 191 -9.30 -14.55 -1.60
C LYS A 191 -7.81 -14.27 -1.42
N SER A 192 -7.47 -13.51 -0.39
CA SER A 192 -6.08 -13.15 -0.08
C SER A 192 -5.42 -14.19 0.84
N ILE A 193 -4.14 -14.43 0.62
CA ILE A 193 -3.25 -15.24 1.45
C ILE A 193 -2.31 -14.30 2.19
N TYR A 194 -2.19 -14.50 3.51
CA TYR A 194 -1.29 -13.72 4.34
C TYR A 194 0.11 -14.32 4.29
N THR A 195 1.04 -13.57 3.72
CA THR A 195 2.34 -14.06 3.27
C THR A 195 3.45 -13.28 3.96
N ILE A 196 4.39 -13.98 4.60
CA ILE A 196 5.56 -13.33 5.21
C ILE A 196 6.46 -12.82 4.08
N ALA A 197 6.88 -11.57 4.16
CA ALA A 197 7.54 -10.85 3.09
C ALA A 197 8.74 -10.00 3.58
N PRO A 198 9.63 -9.54 2.68
CA PRO A 198 10.71 -8.64 3.04
C PRO A 198 10.22 -7.23 3.38
N GLY A 199 10.98 -6.52 4.23
CA GLY A 199 10.67 -5.14 4.65
C GLY A 199 10.94 -4.03 3.64
N GLY A 200 11.68 -4.35 2.57
CA GLY A 200 12.04 -3.41 1.51
C GLY A 200 12.73 -2.15 2.03
N VAL A 201 12.37 -0.99 1.46
CA VAL A 201 12.91 0.32 1.86
C VAL A 201 12.25 0.89 3.13
N PHE A 202 11.19 0.24 3.63
CA PHE A 202 10.35 0.75 4.69
C PHE A 202 10.88 0.36 6.07
N THR A 203 11.16 -0.94 6.27
CA THR A 203 11.63 -1.51 7.54
C THR A 203 12.69 -2.58 7.30
N SER A 204 13.52 -2.86 8.31
CA SER A 204 14.51 -3.95 8.26
C SER A 204 13.93 -5.30 8.70
N SER A 205 12.75 -5.30 9.32
CA SER A 205 12.05 -6.50 9.76
C SER A 205 11.25 -7.14 8.62
N ASN A 206 10.82 -8.39 8.82
CA ASN A 206 9.83 -9.00 7.93
C ASN A 206 8.48 -8.27 8.05
N THR A 207 7.75 -8.30 6.96
CA THR A 207 6.41 -7.72 6.80
C THR A 207 5.41 -8.81 6.46
N HIS A 208 4.16 -8.41 6.24
CA HIS A 208 3.16 -9.32 5.76
C HIS A 208 2.37 -8.74 4.59
N GLU A 209 2.51 -9.40 3.45
CA GLU A 209 1.77 -9.13 2.23
C GLU A 209 0.46 -9.90 2.20
N PHE A 210 -0.56 -9.29 1.61
CA PHE A 210 -1.80 -9.92 1.21
C PHE A 210 -1.70 -10.24 -0.28
N GLN A 211 -1.64 -11.53 -0.59
CA GLN A 211 -1.35 -12.05 -1.92
C GLN A 211 -2.57 -12.75 -2.51
N VAL A 212 -2.95 -12.45 -3.74
CA VAL A 212 -4.03 -13.15 -4.47
C VAL A 212 -3.40 -14.01 -5.56
N MET A 213 -3.61 -15.34 -5.49
CA MET A 213 -3.06 -16.27 -6.47
C MET A 213 -3.56 -15.93 -7.88
N SER A 214 -2.63 -15.81 -8.82
CA SER A 214 -2.92 -15.48 -10.20
C SER A 214 -1.75 -15.86 -11.12
N PRO A 215 -1.99 -16.49 -12.28
CA PRO A 215 -0.93 -16.81 -13.23
C PRO A 215 -0.17 -15.59 -13.77
N VAL A 216 -0.77 -14.40 -13.68
CA VAL A 216 -0.15 -13.12 -14.10
C VAL A 216 0.46 -12.34 -12.93
N GLY A 217 0.48 -12.94 -11.73
CA GLY A 217 1.13 -12.38 -10.55
C GLY A 217 2.63 -12.24 -10.73
N GLU A 218 3.18 -11.13 -10.23
CA GLU A 218 4.62 -10.87 -10.32
C GLU A 218 5.40 -11.50 -9.17
N ASP A 219 4.74 -11.71 -8.03
CA ASP A 219 5.33 -12.38 -6.90
C ASP A 219 5.28 -13.88 -7.08
N THR A 220 6.31 -14.54 -6.54
CA THR A 220 6.33 -15.98 -6.37
C THR A 220 6.27 -16.28 -4.88
N ILE A 221 5.25 -17.00 -4.45
CA ILE A 221 5.05 -17.37 -3.05
C ILE A 221 5.18 -18.88 -2.88
N LEU A 222 5.65 -19.32 -1.71
CA LEU A 222 5.61 -20.71 -1.28
C LEU A 222 4.50 -20.87 -0.26
N VAL A 223 3.41 -21.52 -0.66
CA VAL A 223 2.17 -21.64 0.13
C VAL A 223 1.87 -23.09 0.49
N CYS A 224 1.43 -23.32 1.72
CA CYS A 224 0.96 -24.62 2.19
C CYS A 224 -0.48 -24.87 1.73
N SER A 225 -0.67 -26.01 1.05
CA SER A 225 -1.98 -26.48 0.59
C SER A 225 -2.97 -26.86 1.69
N LYS A 226 -2.53 -26.99 2.95
CA LYS A 226 -3.36 -27.44 4.09
C LYS A 226 -3.72 -26.31 5.05
N CYS A 227 -2.76 -25.46 5.44
CA CYS A 227 -2.97 -24.45 6.49
C CYS A 227 -2.77 -23.01 6.02
N ALA A 228 -2.61 -22.77 4.71
CA ALA A 228 -2.41 -21.45 4.10
C ALA A 228 -1.17 -20.67 4.59
N TYR A 229 -0.26 -21.31 5.35
CA TYR A 229 1.06 -20.73 5.65
C TYR A 229 1.79 -20.37 4.36
N ALA A 230 2.27 -19.13 4.24
CA ALA A 230 2.93 -18.65 3.05
C ALA A 230 4.13 -17.76 3.36
N GLU A 231 5.17 -17.89 2.54
CA GLU A 231 6.35 -17.02 2.54
C GLU A 231 6.63 -16.55 1.11
N ASN A 232 7.02 -15.29 0.95
CA ASN A 232 7.51 -14.76 -0.31
C ASN A 232 8.86 -15.44 -0.63
N LYS A 233 9.05 -15.85 -1.89
CA LYS A 233 10.27 -16.54 -2.34
C LYS A 233 11.55 -15.76 -2.05
N GLU A 234 11.49 -14.43 -1.99
CA GLU A 234 12.66 -13.58 -1.71
C GLU A 234 13.28 -13.83 -0.33
N ILE A 235 12.48 -14.26 0.65
CA ILE A 235 12.95 -14.55 2.01
C ILE A 235 12.88 -16.04 2.36
N SER A 236 12.15 -16.83 1.57
CA SER A 236 11.83 -18.19 1.93
C SER A 236 13.00 -19.15 1.73
N LYS A 237 13.14 -20.07 2.68
CA LYS A 237 14.04 -21.24 2.58
C LYS A 237 13.28 -22.52 2.21
N LEU A 238 11.97 -22.42 2.00
CA LEU A 238 11.13 -23.56 1.64
C LEU A 238 11.40 -24.01 0.20
N LYS A 239 11.06 -25.27 -0.09
CA LYS A 239 11.18 -25.85 -1.44
C LYS A 239 9.79 -26.18 -1.97
N ASN A 240 9.63 -26.06 -3.30
CA ASN A 240 8.44 -26.59 -3.96
C ASN A 240 8.33 -28.10 -3.67
N ASP A 241 7.10 -28.58 -3.41
CA ASP A 241 6.81 -29.94 -2.97
C ASP A 241 7.41 -30.34 -1.60
N GLY A 242 7.97 -29.40 -0.84
CA GLY A 242 8.48 -29.61 0.51
C GLY A 242 7.39 -29.76 1.58
N LYS A 243 7.80 -30.09 2.81
CA LYS A 243 6.91 -30.16 3.98
C LYS A 243 6.75 -28.79 4.63
N CYS A 244 5.51 -28.43 4.96
CA CYS A 244 5.18 -27.21 5.67
C CYS A 244 5.69 -27.29 7.12
N PRO A 245 6.40 -26.27 7.62
CA PRO A 245 6.93 -26.28 8.98
C PRO A 245 5.84 -26.16 10.06
N LYS A 246 4.60 -25.82 9.70
CA LYS A 246 3.48 -25.62 10.63
C LYS A 246 2.56 -26.83 10.77
N CYS A 247 2.41 -27.64 9.72
CA CYS A 247 1.41 -28.72 9.70
C CYS A 247 1.83 -29.96 8.89
N GLU A 248 3.08 -30.01 8.43
CA GLU A 248 3.65 -31.06 7.58
C GLU A 248 2.99 -31.24 6.20
N GLY A 249 1.97 -30.43 5.88
CA GLY A 249 1.32 -30.43 4.58
C GLY A 249 2.25 -30.01 3.44
N LYS A 250 1.85 -30.29 2.20
CA LYS A 250 2.67 -30.03 1.01
C LYS A 250 2.73 -28.53 0.68
N ILE A 251 3.94 -28.01 0.49
CA ILE A 251 4.22 -26.66 -0.01
C ILE A 251 4.13 -26.65 -1.55
N ARG A 252 3.51 -25.60 -2.10
CA ARG A 252 3.45 -25.32 -3.54
C ARG A 252 4.01 -23.94 -3.81
N MET A 253 4.77 -23.83 -4.90
CA MET A 253 5.20 -22.55 -5.45
C MET A 253 4.13 -22.03 -6.40
N GLU A 254 3.63 -20.83 -6.16
CA GLU A 254 2.53 -20.24 -6.92
C GLU A 254 2.85 -18.79 -7.28
N SER A 255 2.33 -18.30 -8.41
CA SER A 255 2.36 -16.89 -8.78
C SER A 255 1.21 -16.13 -8.10
N ALA A 256 1.48 -14.93 -7.60
CA ALA A 256 0.51 -14.12 -6.88
C ALA A 256 0.66 -12.62 -7.12
N ILE A 257 -0.43 -11.89 -6.89
CA ILE A 257 -0.51 -10.43 -6.96
C ILE A 257 -0.59 -9.89 -5.53
N GLU A 258 0.38 -9.05 -5.15
CA GLU A 258 0.29 -8.25 -3.93
C GLU A 258 -0.88 -7.25 -4.03
N VAL A 259 -1.85 -7.35 -3.13
CA VAL A 259 -3.01 -6.44 -3.05
C VAL A 259 -2.99 -5.56 -1.80
N GLY A 260 -2.03 -5.77 -0.90
CA GLY A 260 -1.81 -4.95 0.29
C GLY A 260 -0.66 -5.47 1.15
N ASN A 261 -0.19 -4.65 2.08
CA ASN A 261 0.95 -4.96 2.93
C ASN A 261 0.81 -4.28 4.30
N LEU A 262 1.46 -4.85 5.32
CA LEU A 262 1.55 -4.32 6.68
C LEU A 262 3.02 -4.29 7.13
N PHE A 263 3.45 -3.13 7.60
CA PHE A 263 4.84 -2.88 7.99
C PHE A 263 4.94 -2.55 9.48
N PRO A 264 5.68 -3.32 10.29
CA PRO A 264 6.10 -2.85 11.61
C PRO A 264 7.28 -1.87 11.42
N LEU A 265 7.02 -0.56 11.50
CA LEU A 265 8.00 0.49 11.21
C LEU A 265 8.90 0.79 12.43
N GLY A 266 8.43 0.43 13.63
CA GLY A 266 9.14 0.63 14.88
C GLY A 266 9.40 2.10 15.15
N THR A 267 10.63 2.45 15.50
CA THR A 267 11.02 3.82 15.86
C THR A 267 11.78 4.57 14.76
N LYS A 268 11.84 4.04 13.53
CA LYS A 268 12.64 4.61 12.43
C LYS A 268 12.25 6.07 12.15
N TYR A 269 10.97 6.30 11.88
CA TYR A 269 10.47 7.63 11.53
C TYR A 269 10.34 8.53 12.74
N SER A 270 9.88 8.00 13.88
CA SER A 270 9.76 8.80 15.09
C SER A 270 11.11 9.33 15.58
N LYS A 271 12.21 8.56 15.44
CA LYS A 271 13.57 9.06 15.71
C LYS A 271 14.00 10.13 14.71
N ALA A 272 13.75 9.94 13.43
CA ALA A 272 14.10 10.91 12.38
C ALA A 272 13.44 12.29 12.60
N PHE A 273 12.20 12.30 13.11
CA PHE A 273 11.43 13.52 13.37
C PHE A 273 11.44 13.98 14.84
N ASN A 274 12.22 13.31 15.70
CA ASN A 274 12.22 13.53 17.15
C ASN A 274 10.81 13.49 17.79
N LEU A 275 9.95 12.59 17.31
CA LEU A 275 8.61 12.35 17.83
C LEU A 275 8.70 11.51 19.12
N GLN A 276 8.62 12.19 20.25
CA GLN A 276 8.66 11.59 21.59
C GLN A 276 7.37 11.85 22.35
N PHE A 277 7.03 10.97 23.28
CA PHE A 277 5.93 11.15 24.22
C PHE A 277 6.39 10.92 25.66
N ILE A 278 5.68 11.48 26.63
CA ILE A 278 5.87 11.21 28.05
C ILE A 278 5.04 9.99 28.44
N ASN A 279 5.70 8.91 28.88
CA ASN A 279 5.03 7.69 29.32
C ASN A 279 4.35 7.86 30.70
N SER A 280 3.64 6.84 31.16
CA SER A 280 2.93 6.87 32.46
C SER A 280 3.83 7.03 33.69
N LYS A 281 5.15 6.83 33.53
CA LYS A 281 6.18 7.01 34.55
C LYS A 281 6.92 8.36 34.44
N GLY A 282 6.48 9.26 33.56
CA GLY A 282 7.10 10.56 33.36
C GLY A 282 8.40 10.53 32.53
N LYS A 283 8.74 9.42 31.87
CA LYS A 283 9.93 9.31 31.02
C LYS A 283 9.60 9.60 29.56
N LYS A 284 10.52 10.25 28.85
CA LYS A 284 10.43 10.46 27.40
C LYS A 284 10.82 9.18 26.66
N GLU A 285 9.96 8.75 25.75
CA GLU A 285 10.17 7.60 24.87
C GLU A 285 9.81 7.98 23.43
N TYR A 286 10.40 7.31 22.44
CA TYR A 286 10.02 7.49 21.04
C TYR A 286 8.73 6.73 20.75
N VAL A 287 7.85 7.35 19.97
CA VAL A 287 6.61 6.70 19.51
C VAL A 287 6.95 5.52 18.61
N ILE A 288 6.21 4.43 18.75
CA ILE A 288 6.34 3.22 17.94
C ILE A 288 5.31 3.27 16.82
N MET A 289 5.71 2.94 15.60
CA MET A 289 4.89 3.03 14.39
C MET A 289 4.78 1.71 13.65
#